data_AF-A0A1V4RSD6-F1
#
_entry.id   AF-A0A1V4RSD6-F1
#
_cell.length_a   1.000
_cell.length_b   1.000
_cell.length_c   1.000
_cell.angle_alpha   90.00
_cell.angle_beta   90.00
_cell.angle_gamma   90.00
#
_symmetry.space_group_name_H-M   'P 1'
#
loop_
_entity.id
_entity.type
_entity.pdbx_description
1 polymer ?
#
loop_
_entity_poly.entity_id
_entity_poly.type
_entity_poly.pdbx_seq_one_letter_code
_entity_poly.pdbx_strand_id
1 'polypeptide(L)'
;MSIPEFIIELKKGYSGPLEYQQRSEKRVYIRVPRENIQDIAFVIFRKMGAKFSIASGVDVQKGFEVLYHFTFDRDNFICTVRTLAPRDDPKLDSIASIVPGALWIEREIYEILGVVFTGHPKLKRLVKAEFIGEHEFPFRKDFDQKKFKEKHKLPIPK
;
A
#
# COMPACT_ATOMS: atom_id res chain seq x y z
N MET A 1 4.20 -13.53 -21.17
CA MET A 1 5.34 -12.71 -20.76
C MET A 1 5.94 -13.30 -19.50
N SER A 2 7.22 -13.64 -19.55
CA SER A 2 7.99 -14.07 -18.38
C SER A 2 8.32 -12.87 -17.47
N ILE A 3 8.65 -13.11 -16.20
CA ILE A 3 9.03 -12.03 -15.27
C ILE A 3 10.24 -11.22 -15.79
N PRO A 4 11.31 -11.84 -16.35
CA PRO A 4 12.42 -11.07 -16.92
C PRO A 4 12.00 -10.14 -18.06
N GLU A 5 11.15 -10.61 -18.99
CA GLU A 5 10.62 -9.78 -20.08
C GLU A 5 9.76 -8.63 -19.54
N PHE A 6 8.94 -8.92 -18.53
CA PHE A 6 8.14 -7.91 -17.83
C PHE A 6 9.00 -6.81 -17.21
N ILE A 7 10.11 -7.17 -16.55
CA ILE A 7 11.03 -6.18 -15.97
C ILE A 7 11.70 -5.33 -17.06
N ILE A 8 12.07 -5.93 -18.20
CA ILE A 8 12.63 -5.18 -19.34
C ILE A 8 11.60 -4.18 -19.86
N GLU A 9 10.36 -4.60 -20.06
CA GLU A 9 9.28 -3.73 -20.55
C GLU A 9 8.95 -2.62 -19.55
N LEU A 10 8.89 -2.94 -18.26
CA LEU A 10 8.67 -1.97 -17.20
C LEU A 10 9.76 -0.88 -17.20
N LYS A 11 11.03 -1.26 -17.38
CA LYS A 11 12.17 -0.32 -17.46
C LYS A 11 12.14 0.59 -18.69
N LYS A 12 11.40 0.25 -19.75
CA LYS A 12 11.17 1.17 -20.88
C LYS A 12 10.15 2.25 -20.53
N GLY A 13 9.16 1.90 -19.70
CA GLY A 13 8.08 2.80 -19.30
C GLY A 13 8.36 3.64 -18.05
N TYR A 14 9.31 3.20 -17.21
CA TYR A 14 9.66 3.78 -15.91
C TYR A 14 11.17 3.93 -15.77
N SER A 15 11.62 5.14 -15.43
CA SER A 15 13.04 5.51 -15.33
C SER A 15 13.56 5.69 -13.90
N GLY A 16 12.69 5.61 -12.89
CA GLY A 16 13.11 5.76 -11.50
C GLY A 16 13.89 4.54 -10.98
N PRO A 17 14.48 4.63 -9.78
CA PRO A 17 15.13 3.49 -9.17
C PRO A 17 14.09 2.41 -8.83
N LEU A 18 14.44 1.15 -9.11
CA LEU A 18 13.64 -0.01 -8.73
C LEU A 18 14.55 -1.18 -8.36
N GLU A 19 14.18 -1.87 -7.29
CA GLU A 19 14.72 -3.17 -6.94
C GLU A 19 13.62 -4.20 -7.16
N TYR A 20 13.92 -5.33 -7.80
CA TYR A 20 12.94 -6.40 -7.96
C TYR A 20 13.44 -7.70 -7.34
N GLN A 21 12.50 -8.48 -6.84
CA GLN A 21 12.73 -9.80 -6.29
C GLN A 21 11.68 -10.76 -6.83
N GLN A 22 12.13 -11.72 -7.62
CA GLN A 22 11.30 -12.82 -8.06
C GLN A 22 11.14 -13.82 -6.91
N ARG A 23 9.90 -14.01 -6.43
CA ARG A 23 9.59 -14.95 -5.34
C ARG A 23 9.14 -16.30 -5.84
N SER A 24 8.54 -16.34 -7.02
CA SER A 24 8.21 -17.55 -7.75
C SER A 24 8.17 -17.25 -9.26
N GLU A 25 7.95 -18.26 -10.09
CA GLU A 25 7.74 -18.09 -11.53
C GLU A 25 6.59 -17.12 -11.87
N LYS A 26 5.61 -16.99 -10.97
CA LYS A 26 4.38 -16.20 -11.15
C LYS A 26 4.26 -15.01 -10.21
N ARG A 27 5.31 -14.67 -9.45
CA ARG A 27 5.24 -13.59 -8.47
C ARG A 27 6.54 -12.80 -8.39
N VAL A 28 6.42 -11.51 -8.65
CA VAL A 28 7.50 -10.53 -8.52
C VAL A 28 7.13 -9.44 -7.52
N TYR A 29 8.09 -9.05 -6.70
CA TYR A 29 7.99 -7.88 -5.84
C TYR A 29 8.91 -6.81 -6.39
N ILE A 30 8.41 -5.58 -6.51
CA ILE A 30 9.17 -4.43 -6.95
C ILE A 30 9.16 -3.42 -5.82
N ARG A 31 10.32 -3.00 -5.37
CA ARG A 31 10.47 -1.94 -4.39
C ARG A 31 10.85 -0.65 -5.12
N VAL A 32 10.14 0.42 -4.80
CA VAL A 32 10.42 1.77 -5.30
C VAL A 32 10.45 2.77 -4.14
N PRO A 33 11.17 3.90 -4.29
CA PRO A 33 10.99 5.04 -3.40
C PRO A 33 9.54 5.55 -3.40
N ARG A 34 9.14 6.24 -2.34
CA ARG A 34 7.76 6.77 -2.22
C ARG A 34 7.45 7.82 -3.28
N GLU A 35 8.46 8.54 -3.74
CA GLU A 35 8.37 9.60 -4.75
C GLU A 35 8.02 9.05 -6.14
N ASN A 36 8.19 7.74 -6.36
CA ASN A 36 7.98 7.09 -7.65
C ASN A 36 6.72 6.22 -7.71
N ILE A 37 5.92 6.19 -6.64
CA ILE A 37 4.78 5.28 -6.55
C ILE A 37 3.71 5.56 -7.61
N GLN A 38 3.47 6.85 -7.92
CA GLN A 38 2.52 7.25 -8.95
C GLN A 38 3.00 6.84 -10.35
N ASP A 39 4.27 7.09 -10.66
CA ASP A 39 4.86 6.77 -11.96
C ASP A 39 4.77 5.27 -12.26
N ILE A 40 5.21 4.44 -11.31
CA ILE A 40 5.20 2.98 -11.51
C ILE A 40 3.77 2.44 -11.58
N ALA A 41 2.85 2.98 -10.76
CA ALA A 41 1.44 2.61 -10.82
C ALA A 41 0.82 3.00 -12.16
N PHE A 42 1.16 4.16 -12.70
CA PHE A 42 0.71 4.59 -14.04
C PHE A 42 1.19 3.64 -15.12
N VAL A 43 2.47 3.28 -15.12
CA VAL A 43 3.02 2.35 -16.11
C VAL A 43 2.35 0.98 -16.02
N ILE A 44 2.30 0.38 -14.83
CA ILE A 44 1.73 -0.95 -14.63
C ILE A 44 0.23 -0.98 -14.96
N PHE A 45 -0.54 -0.01 -14.45
CA PHE A 45 -2.00 -0.02 -14.59
C PHE A 45 -2.47 0.53 -15.95
N ARG A 46 -1.96 1.67 -16.39
CA ARG A 46 -2.46 2.35 -17.60
C ARG A 46 -1.75 1.92 -18.88
N LYS A 47 -0.42 1.75 -18.86
CA LYS A 47 0.34 1.36 -20.06
C LYS A 47 0.36 -0.15 -20.29
N MET A 48 0.61 -0.93 -19.23
CA MET A 48 0.76 -2.38 -19.33
C MET A 48 -0.55 -3.15 -19.15
N GLY A 49 -1.63 -2.47 -18.73
CA GLY A 49 -2.97 -3.05 -18.65
C GLY A 49 -3.16 -4.04 -17.50
N ALA A 50 -2.36 -3.93 -16.43
CA ALA A 50 -2.54 -4.77 -15.25
C ALA A 50 -3.86 -4.43 -14.52
N LYS A 51 -4.47 -5.43 -13.88
CA LYS A 51 -5.61 -5.21 -12.98
C LYS A 51 -5.10 -4.98 -11.57
N PHE A 52 -5.71 -4.03 -10.88
CA PHE A 52 -5.46 -3.82 -9.45
C PHE A 52 -6.29 -4.80 -8.63
N SER A 53 -5.64 -5.59 -7.77
CA SER A 53 -6.32 -6.59 -6.93
C SER A 53 -6.63 -6.05 -5.54
N ILE A 54 -5.60 -5.63 -4.81
CA ILE A 54 -5.70 -5.16 -3.42
C ILE A 54 -4.43 -4.40 -3.04
N ALA A 55 -4.46 -3.61 -1.99
CA ALA A 55 -3.28 -3.12 -1.31
C ALA A 55 -3.28 -3.53 0.17
N SER A 56 -2.10 -3.66 0.76
CA SER A 56 -1.93 -3.97 2.18
C SER A 56 -0.90 -3.04 2.80
N GLY A 57 -1.15 -2.63 4.05
CA GLY A 57 -0.20 -1.87 4.84
C GLY A 57 0.41 -2.75 5.93
N VAL A 58 1.72 -2.64 6.13
CA VAL A 58 2.47 -3.42 7.12
C VAL A 58 3.34 -2.50 7.95
N ASP A 59 3.20 -2.61 9.27
CA ASP A 59 4.08 -1.94 10.21
C ASP A 59 5.42 -2.69 10.31
N VAL A 60 6.50 -2.06 9.86
CA VAL A 60 7.87 -2.57 9.90
C VAL A 60 8.75 -1.66 10.73
N GLN A 61 9.91 -2.15 11.18
CA GLN A 61 10.81 -1.37 12.05
C GLN A 61 11.21 -0.01 11.44
N LYS A 62 11.28 0.08 10.10
CA LYS A 62 11.68 1.30 9.37
C LYS A 62 10.52 2.24 9.05
N GLY A 63 9.27 1.89 9.34
CA GLY A 63 8.10 2.66 8.91
C GLY A 63 6.90 1.81 8.53
N PHE A 64 6.05 2.34 7.65
CA PHE A 64 4.88 1.65 7.14
C PHE A 64 5.09 1.27 5.69
N GLU A 65 5.17 -0.02 5.42
CA GLU A 65 5.29 -0.51 4.05
C GLU A 65 3.90 -0.69 3.46
N VAL A 66 3.66 -0.11 2.29
CA VAL A 66 2.42 -0.29 1.53
C VAL A 66 2.73 -1.14 0.29
N LEU A 67 2.01 -2.24 0.14
CA LEU A 67 2.13 -3.20 -0.93
C LEU A 67 0.90 -3.13 -1.82
N TYR A 68 1.07 -2.73 -3.07
CA TYR A 68 0.03 -2.71 -4.10
C TYR A 68 0.16 -3.94 -4.98
N HIS A 69 -0.89 -4.76 -5.02
CA HIS A 69 -0.91 -6.01 -5.77
C HIS A 69 -1.65 -5.82 -7.11
N PHE A 70 -0.95 -6.13 -8.19
CA PHE A 70 -1.46 -6.10 -9.56
C PHE A 70 -1.40 -7.49 -10.19
N THR A 71 -2.42 -7.86 -10.95
CA THR A 71 -2.48 -9.11 -11.72
C THR A 71 -2.40 -8.85 -13.21
N PHE A 72 -1.67 -9.72 -13.89
CA PHE A 72 -1.64 -9.80 -15.36
C PHE A 72 -2.37 -11.08 -15.77
N ASP A 73 -3.65 -10.96 -16.11
CA ASP A 73 -4.51 -12.13 -16.36
C ASP A 73 -4.04 -12.98 -17.55
N ARG A 74 -3.54 -12.34 -18.61
CA ARG A 74 -3.04 -13.03 -19.82
C ARG A 74 -1.79 -13.86 -19.53
N ASP A 75 -0.91 -13.32 -18.70
CA ASP A 75 0.40 -13.89 -18.39
C ASP A 75 0.39 -14.71 -17.09
N ASN A 76 -0.74 -14.73 -16.38
CA ASN A 76 -0.98 -15.47 -15.15
C ASN A 76 0.09 -15.24 -14.07
N PHE A 77 0.49 -13.98 -13.85
CA PHE A 77 1.42 -13.61 -12.79
C PHE A 77 0.96 -12.37 -12.01
N ILE A 78 1.55 -12.21 -10.82
CA ILE A 78 1.27 -11.14 -9.86
C ILE A 78 2.51 -10.28 -9.70
N CYS A 79 2.33 -8.96 -9.89
CA CYS A 79 3.32 -7.96 -9.56
C CYS A 79 2.90 -7.23 -8.28
N THR A 80 3.76 -7.21 -7.28
CA THR A 80 3.53 -6.45 -6.04
C THR A 80 4.50 -5.27 -5.97
N VAL A 81 3.98 -4.06 -6.05
CA VAL A 81 4.77 -2.84 -5.86
C VAL A 81 4.78 -2.49 -4.38
N ARG A 82 5.98 -2.33 -3.81
CA ARG A 82 6.22 -2.01 -2.41
C ARG A 82 6.81 -0.62 -2.32
N THR A 83 6.28 0.19 -1.42
CA THR A 83 6.85 1.48 -1.05
C THR A 83 6.82 1.65 0.47
N LEU A 84 7.74 2.46 1.00
CA LEU A 84 7.90 2.66 2.45
C LEU A 84 7.57 4.11 2.80
N ALA A 85 6.61 4.30 3.69
CA ALA A 85 6.38 5.56 4.38
C ALA A 85 7.25 5.58 5.66
N PRO A 86 8.14 6.57 5.83
CA PRO A 86 8.91 6.74 7.07
C PRO A 86 7.99 6.84 8.30
N ARG A 87 8.44 6.39 9.48
CA ARG A 87 7.62 6.41 10.70
C ARG A 87 7.39 7.82 11.25
N ASP A 88 8.40 8.67 11.11
CA ASP A 88 8.42 10.09 11.49
C ASP A 88 7.61 10.97 10.53
N ASP A 89 7.57 10.59 9.25
CA ASP A 89 6.74 11.24 8.23
C ASP A 89 5.96 10.18 7.42
N PRO A 90 4.86 9.63 7.97
CA PRO A 90 4.11 8.51 7.38
C PRO A 90 3.23 9.00 6.22
N LYS A 91 3.87 9.49 5.16
CA LYS A 91 3.24 10.04 3.96
C LYS A 91 3.69 9.31 2.71
N LEU A 92 2.73 9.08 1.82
CA LEU A 92 2.92 8.55 0.47
C LEU A 92 2.07 9.36 -0.52
N ASP A 93 2.46 9.39 -1.79
CA ASP A 93 1.56 9.87 -2.83
C ASP A 93 0.49 8.82 -3.12
N SER A 94 -0.76 9.29 -3.22
CA SER A 94 -1.92 8.47 -3.55
C SER A 94 -1.84 7.98 -4.99
N ILE A 95 -2.16 6.72 -5.24
CA ILE A 95 -2.35 6.21 -6.60
C ILE A 95 -3.82 6.23 -7.01
N ALA A 96 -4.73 6.68 -6.15
CA ALA A 96 -6.18 6.61 -6.36
C ALA A 96 -6.67 7.41 -7.58
N SER A 97 -5.95 8.45 -8.00
CA SER A 97 -6.23 9.18 -9.25
C SER A 97 -5.95 8.36 -10.51
N ILE A 98 -4.99 7.42 -10.43
CA ILE A 98 -4.57 6.54 -11.52
C ILE A 98 -5.39 5.24 -11.49
N VAL A 99 -5.53 4.68 -10.28
CA VAL A 99 -6.12 3.37 -9.96
C VAL A 99 -7.34 3.58 -9.06
N PRO A 100 -8.55 3.71 -9.63
CA PRO A 100 -9.75 4.02 -8.84
C PRO A 100 -10.04 3.03 -7.70
N GLY A 101 -9.64 1.77 -7.85
CA GLY A 101 -9.78 0.75 -6.80
C GLY A 101 -9.00 1.06 -5.52
N ALA A 102 -7.94 1.88 -5.59
CA ALA A 102 -7.17 2.28 -4.42
C ALA A 102 -7.90 3.29 -3.51
N LEU A 103 -8.96 3.95 -3.99
CA LEU A 103 -9.72 4.96 -3.23
C LEU A 103 -10.20 4.46 -1.85
N TRP A 104 -10.68 3.21 -1.80
CA TRP A 104 -11.18 2.63 -0.55
C TRP A 104 -10.03 2.11 0.30
N ILE A 105 -9.07 1.44 -0.32
CA ILE A 105 -8.00 0.73 0.38
C ILE A 105 -7.01 1.72 1.02
N GLU A 106 -6.68 2.82 0.36
CA GLU A 106 -5.83 3.86 0.95
C GLU A 106 -6.50 4.52 2.16
N ARG A 107 -7.83 4.68 2.14
CA ARG A 107 -8.58 5.19 3.31
C ARG A 107 -8.59 4.19 4.46
N GLU A 108 -8.63 2.90 4.17
CA GLU A 108 -8.51 1.85 5.18
C GLU A 108 -7.13 1.91 5.84
N ILE A 109 -6.06 1.90 5.04
CA ILE A 109 -4.67 1.99 5.52
C ILE A 109 -4.46 3.28 6.34
N TYR A 110 -5.01 4.40 5.91
CA TYR A 110 -5.00 5.64 6.69
C TYR A 110 -5.70 5.49 8.05
N GLU A 111 -6.87 4.83 8.09
CA GLU A 111 -7.62 4.61 9.32
C GLU A 111 -6.88 3.69 10.30
N ILE A 112 -6.30 2.59 9.83
CA ILE A 112 -5.74 1.55 10.72
C ILE A 112 -4.24 1.75 11.05
N LEU A 113 -3.47 2.36 10.14
CA LEU A 113 -2.02 2.57 10.28
C LEU A 113 -1.62 4.05 10.29
N GLY A 114 -2.51 4.97 9.94
CA GLY A 114 -2.20 6.40 9.96
C GLY A 114 -1.24 6.86 8.86
N VAL A 115 -1.15 6.11 7.76
CA VAL A 115 -0.40 6.54 6.58
C VAL A 115 -1.24 7.55 5.80
N VAL A 116 -0.72 8.76 5.62
CA VAL A 116 -1.39 9.85 4.93
C VAL A 116 -1.07 9.77 3.43
N PHE A 117 -2.11 9.73 2.60
CA PHE A 117 -1.98 9.67 1.14
C PHE A 117 -2.20 11.05 0.50
N THR A 118 -1.11 11.68 0.07
CA THR A 118 -1.12 13.00 -0.59
C THR A 118 -1.78 12.90 -1.96
N GLY A 119 -2.64 13.87 -2.30
CA GLY A 119 -3.36 13.87 -3.59
C GLY A 119 -4.54 12.89 -3.66
N HIS A 120 -4.88 12.19 -2.57
CA HIS A 120 -6.06 11.33 -2.53
C HIS A 120 -7.36 12.16 -2.55
N PRO A 121 -8.31 11.91 -3.47
CA PRO A 121 -9.48 12.78 -3.68
C PRO A 121 -10.40 12.99 -2.47
N LYS A 122 -10.46 12.01 -1.56
CA LYS A 122 -11.34 12.05 -0.38
C LYS A 122 -10.73 11.28 0.77
N LEU A 123 -9.55 11.72 1.25
CA LEU A 123 -8.88 11.02 2.34
C LEU A 123 -9.61 11.32 3.65
N LYS A 124 -10.39 10.35 4.08
CA LYS A 124 -11.07 10.36 5.37
C LYS A 124 -11.26 8.93 5.85
N ARG A 125 -11.34 8.76 7.16
CA ARG A 125 -11.70 7.50 7.82
C ARG A 125 -12.94 6.88 7.17
N LEU A 126 -12.95 5.56 7.04
CA LEU A 126 -13.96 4.81 6.31
C LEU A 126 -15.19 4.57 7.15
N VAL A 127 -14.99 3.90 8.28
CA VAL A 127 -16.06 3.48 9.18
C VAL A 127 -16.02 4.30 10.47
N LYS A 128 -14.89 4.92 10.83
CA LYS A 128 -14.62 5.66 12.09
C LYS A 128 -15.54 5.21 13.22
N ALA A 129 -15.16 4.13 13.92
CA ALA A 129 -15.84 3.80 15.15
C ALA A 129 -15.74 5.00 16.11
N GLU A 130 -16.89 5.46 16.65
CA GLU A 130 -17.00 6.73 17.39
C GLU A 130 -16.04 6.82 18.58
N PHE A 131 -15.62 5.68 19.11
CA PHE A 131 -14.71 5.57 20.23
C PHE A 131 -13.23 5.65 19.84
N ILE A 132 -12.83 5.52 18.57
CA ILE A 132 -11.42 5.59 18.16
C ILE A 132 -11.00 7.05 17.94
N GLY A 133 -10.07 7.53 18.76
CA GLY A 133 -9.48 8.87 18.66
C GLY A 133 -8.71 9.10 17.35
N GLU A 134 -8.45 10.35 17.01
CA GLU A 134 -7.86 10.74 15.71
C GLU A 134 -6.42 10.26 15.50
N HIS A 135 -5.70 9.99 16.60
CA HIS A 135 -4.32 9.49 16.58
C HIS A 135 -4.19 8.06 17.12
N GLU A 136 -5.30 7.33 17.21
CA GLU A 136 -5.32 5.93 17.60
C GLU A 136 -5.38 5.04 16.36
N PHE A 137 -4.35 4.20 16.18
CA PHE A 137 -4.12 3.36 15.01
C PHE A 137 -3.95 1.89 15.45
N PRO A 138 -5.04 1.12 15.53
CA PRO A 138 -5.05 -0.18 16.22
C PRO A 138 -4.13 -1.25 15.62
N PHE A 139 -3.72 -1.09 14.35
CA PHE A 139 -2.89 -2.06 13.63
C PHE A 139 -1.40 -1.74 13.71
N ARG A 140 -1.01 -0.67 14.39
CA ARG A 140 0.40 -0.41 14.66
C ARG A 140 0.91 -1.33 15.78
N LYS A 141 2.16 -1.77 15.67
CA LYS A 141 2.83 -2.65 16.63
C LYS A 141 3.08 -1.98 17.98
N ASP A 142 3.19 -0.65 18.01
CA ASP A 142 3.32 0.17 19.21
C ASP A 142 1.96 0.52 19.86
N PHE A 143 0.85 0.03 19.31
CA PHE A 143 -0.48 0.27 19.87
C PHE A 143 -0.76 -0.60 21.10
N ASP A 144 -0.96 0.03 22.25
CA ASP A 144 -1.33 -0.66 23.49
C ASP A 144 -2.83 -0.99 23.51
N GLN A 145 -3.15 -2.22 23.11
CA GLN A 145 -4.52 -2.71 23.09
C GLN A 145 -5.14 -2.81 24.50
N LYS A 146 -4.36 -3.08 25.55
CA LYS A 146 -4.91 -3.21 26.91
C LYS A 146 -5.36 -1.86 27.42
N LYS A 147 -4.47 -0.86 27.34
CA LYS A 147 -4.77 0.52 27.71
C LYS A 147 -5.93 1.09 26.90
N PHE A 148 -6.00 0.78 25.62
CA PHE A 148 -7.13 1.18 24.77
C PHE A 148 -8.45 0.54 25.25
N LYS A 149 -8.48 -0.77 25.49
CA LYS A 149 -9.70 -1.46 25.97
C LYS A 149 -10.15 -0.95 27.33
N GLU A 150 -9.22 -0.70 28.25
CA GLU A 150 -9.49 -0.12 29.56
C GLU A 150 -10.10 1.28 29.45
N LYS A 151 -9.47 2.16 28.66
CA LYS A 151 -9.95 3.53 28.40
C LYS A 151 -11.38 3.54 27.84
N HIS A 152 -11.69 2.63 26.93
CA HIS A 152 -12.98 2.56 26.25
C HIS A 152 -13.98 1.56 26.86
N LYS A 153 -13.64 0.96 28.01
CA LYS A 153 -14.47 -0.04 28.72
C LYS A 153 -14.91 -1.20 27.82
N LEU A 154 -14.04 -1.62 26.90
CA LEU A 154 -14.29 -2.73 25.98
C LEU A 154 -13.97 -4.08 26.67
N PRO A 155 -14.69 -5.17 26.31
CA PRO A 155 -14.40 -6.48 26.87
C PRO A 155 -12.97 -6.92 26.54
N ILE A 156 -12.22 -7.32 27.57
CA ILE A 156 -10.89 -7.90 27.43
C ILE A 156 -11.10 -9.42 27.37
N PRO A 157 -10.81 -10.08 26.24
CA PRO A 157 -10.87 -11.53 26.18
C PRO A 157 -9.91 -12.10 27.24
N LYS A 158 -10.43 -13.04 28.03
CA LYS A 158 -9.67 -13.76 29.05
C LYS A 158 -8.58 -14.62 28.43
#